data_AF-G9ZR38-F1
#
_entry.id   AF-G9ZR38-F1
#
_cell.length_a   1.000
_cell.length_b   1.000
_cell.length_c   1.000
_cell.angle_alpha   90.00
_cell.angle_beta   90.00
_cell.angle_gamma   90.00
#
_symmetry.space_group_name_H-M   'P 1'
#
loop_
_entity.id
_entity.type
_entity.pdbx_description
1 polymer ?
#
loop_
_entity_poly.entity_id
_entity_poly.type
_entity_poly.pdbx_seq_one_letter_code
_entity_poly.pdbx_strand_id
1 'polypeptide(L)'
;MKLTRFLQIILGVIIALLVLLLLAGGFPYRLIGMVKSPFFIANTLVALSAGMLEEMTCRGLLFSGFAMRFHHFRYRWTLAAVTSGMVFGLLHFTNMIAGQGLQVTAQQACYAVILGILFVTIRLATNSLVWIIGIHFLIDWQLTISTSVLSGQGSPWGPFLILWLPVLAVGLFFMWGYDRQFNRIKSNALL
;
A
#
# COMPACT_ATOMS: atom_id res chain seq x y z
N MET A 1 -18.97 -8.74 3.16
CA MET A 1 -18.97 -10.09 2.55
C MET A 1 -17.91 -10.93 3.24
N LYS A 2 -18.23 -12.13 3.74
CA LYS A 2 -17.24 -13.02 4.36
C LYS A 2 -16.31 -13.61 3.28
N LEU A 3 -14.99 -13.51 3.45
CA LEU A 3 -14.02 -14.07 2.50
C LEU A 3 -14.08 -15.61 2.47
N THR A 4 -13.86 -16.19 1.30
CA THR A 4 -13.62 -17.64 1.17
C THR A 4 -12.31 -18.05 1.86
N ARG A 5 -12.18 -19.32 2.27
CA ARG A 5 -10.93 -19.86 2.83
C ARG A 5 -9.73 -19.59 1.94
N PHE A 6 -9.90 -19.71 0.63
CA PHE A 6 -8.89 -19.38 -0.36
C PHE A 6 -8.38 -17.94 -0.24
N LEU A 7 -9.28 -16.95 -0.19
CA LEU A 7 -8.88 -15.53 0.00
C LEU A 7 -8.30 -15.27 1.40
N GLN A 8 -8.77 -15.97 2.43
CA GLN A 8 -8.18 -15.87 3.77
C GLN A 8 -6.72 -16.34 3.80
N ILE A 9 -6.39 -17.42 3.10
CA ILE A 9 -5.01 -17.91 2.96
C ILE A 9 -4.15 -16.87 2.26
N ILE A 10 -4.60 -16.33 1.12
CA ILE A 10 -3.85 -15.30 0.39
C ILE A 10 -3.67 -14.03 1.25
N LEU A 11 -4.70 -13.63 2.00
CA LEU A 11 -4.58 -12.52 2.94
C LEU A 11 -3.51 -12.79 4.02
N GLY A 12 -3.45 -14.01 4.54
CA GLY A 12 -2.39 -14.42 5.48
C GLY A 12 -1.00 -14.32 4.85
N VAL A 13 -0.84 -14.71 3.58
CA VAL A 13 0.40 -14.54 2.82
C VAL A 13 0.73 -13.05 2.65
N ILE A 14 -0.23 -12.20 2.32
CA ILE A 14 -0.04 -10.74 2.22
C ILE A 14 0.45 -10.14 3.54
N ILE A 15 -0.18 -10.52 4.67
CA ILE A 15 0.24 -10.05 5.99
C ILE A 15 1.68 -10.51 6.30
N ALA A 16 2.00 -11.78 6.03
CA ALA A 16 3.35 -12.30 6.21
C ALA A 16 4.37 -11.55 5.36
N LEU A 17 4.06 -11.26 4.09
CA LEU A 17 4.91 -10.48 3.20
C LEU A 17 5.12 -9.05 3.72
N LEU A 18 4.09 -8.38 4.23
CA LEU A 18 4.22 -7.04 4.82
C LEU A 18 5.12 -7.04 6.06
N VAL A 19 5.00 -8.06 6.91
CA VAL A 19 5.92 -8.24 8.06
C VAL A 19 7.35 -8.46 7.57
N LEU A 20 7.56 -9.34 6.59
CA LEU A 20 8.88 -9.58 6.01
C LEU A 20 9.47 -8.32 5.37
N LEU A 21 8.66 -7.50 4.69
CA LEU A 21 9.09 -6.21 4.13
C LEU A 21 9.50 -5.23 5.23
N LEU A 22 8.75 -5.13 6.33
CA LEU A 22 9.12 -4.29 7.47
C LEU A 22 10.46 -4.75 8.08
N LEU A 23 10.64 -6.06 8.26
CA LEU A 23 11.88 -6.65 8.78
C LEU A 23 13.07 -6.42 7.83
N ALA A 24 12.89 -6.67 6.54
CA ALA A 24 13.91 -6.44 5.50
C ALA A 24 14.28 -4.96 5.39
N GLY A 25 13.32 -4.05 5.61
CA GLY A 25 13.54 -2.62 5.75
C GLY A 25 14.17 -2.20 7.08
N GLY A 26 14.66 -3.14 7.90
CA GLY A 26 15.35 -2.85 9.16
C GLY A 26 14.47 -2.22 10.23
N PHE A 27 13.14 -2.46 10.21
CA PHE A 27 12.20 -1.87 11.17
C PHE A 27 12.64 -2.00 12.65
N PRO A 28 13.13 -3.16 13.14
CA PRO A 28 13.58 -3.27 14.54
C PRO A 28 14.70 -2.28 14.89
N TYR A 29 15.65 -2.06 13.99
CA TYR A 29 16.73 -1.10 14.18
C TYR A 29 16.24 0.35 14.08
N ARG A 30 15.34 0.63 13.13
CA ARG A 30 14.70 1.95 12.99
C ARG A 30 13.93 2.34 14.25
N LEU A 31 13.22 1.39 14.86
CA LEU A 31 12.49 1.59 16.11
C LEU A 31 13.42 2.02 17.26
N ILE A 32 14.53 1.31 17.45
CA ILE A 32 15.52 1.64 18.48
C ILE A 32 16.12 3.03 18.24
N GLY A 33 16.46 3.34 16.97
CA GLY A 33 16.97 4.65 16.59
C GLY A 33 15.95 5.77 16.80
N MET A 34 14.68 5.52 16.50
CA MET A 34 13.59 6.49 16.62
C MET A 34 13.38 6.92 18.07
N VAL A 35 13.35 5.97 19.02
CA VAL A 35 13.18 6.27 20.46
C VAL A 35 14.29 7.16 21.01
N LYS A 36 15.48 7.13 20.39
CA LYS A 36 16.64 7.95 20.76
C LYS A 36 16.74 9.24 19.95
N SER A 37 15.86 9.45 18.97
CA SER A 37 15.93 10.60 18.06
C SER A 37 15.46 11.88 18.76
N PRO A 38 16.19 13.01 18.63
CA PRO A 38 15.70 14.31 19.08
C PRO A 38 14.45 14.77 18.30
N PHE A 39 14.18 14.16 17.14
CA PHE A 39 13.01 14.44 16.29
C PHE A 39 11.87 13.43 16.46
N PHE A 40 11.87 12.63 17.54
CA PHE A 40 10.86 11.59 17.78
C PHE A 40 9.42 12.07 17.54
N ILE A 41 9.03 13.19 18.16
CA ILE A 41 7.67 13.73 18.04
C ILE A 41 7.38 14.16 16.60
N ALA A 42 8.29 14.94 15.99
CA ALA A 42 8.12 15.43 14.62
C ALA A 42 8.00 14.29 13.61
N ASN A 43 8.90 13.30 13.66
CA ASN A 43 8.85 12.13 12.78
C ASN A 43 7.58 11.31 12.96
N THR A 44 7.12 11.14 14.22
CA THR A 44 5.89 10.40 14.51
C THR A 44 4.67 11.11 13.95
N LEU A 45 4.56 12.42 14.16
CA LEU A 45 3.44 13.21 13.65
C LEU A 45 3.45 13.26 12.13
N VAL A 46 4.60 13.48 11.48
CA VAL A 46 4.70 13.50 10.02
C VAL A 46 4.32 12.15 9.42
N ALA A 47 4.88 11.04 9.92
CA ALA A 47 4.55 9.70 9.42
C ALA A 47 3.07 9.35 9.63
N LEU A 48 2.50 9.72 10.79
CA LEU A 48 1.10 9.44 11.08
C LEU A 48 0.16 10.30 10.22
N SER A 49 0.46 11.59 10.09
CA SER A 49 -0.31 12.52 9.26
C SER A 49 -0.25 12.12 7.78
N ALA A 50 0.91 11.71 7.28
CA ALA A 50 1.06 11.19 5.92
C ALA A 50 0.21 9.93 5.73
N GLY A 51 0.38 8.92 6.60
CA GLY A 51 -0.43 7.70 6.54
C GLY A 51 -1.94 7.97 6.62
N MET A 52 -2.38 8.88 7.48
CA MET A 52 -3.80 9.27 7.56
C MET A 52 -4.27 9.94 6.26
N LEU A 53 -3.60 11.01 5.83
CA LEU A 53 -4.01 11.79 4.66
C LEU A 53 -4.03 10.92 3.39
N GLU A 54 -2.96 10.17 3.18
CA GLU A 54 -2.77 9.38 1.98
C GLU A 54 -3.72 8.18 1.92
N GLU A 55 -3.94 7.46 3.02
CA GLU A 55 -4.89 6.35 3.04
C GLU A 55 -6.35 6.82 2.97
N MET A 56 -6.72 7.90 3.67
CA MET A 56 -8.07 8.46 3.58
C MET A 56 -8.37 8.94 2.17
N THR A 57 -7.39 9.56 1.50
CA THR A 57 -7.54 10.02 0.12
C THR A 57 -7.55 8.85 -0.86
N CYS A 58 -6.54 7.98 -0.84
CA CYS A 58 -6.36 6.96 -1.86
C CYS A 58 -7.26 5.74 -1.65
N ARG A 59 -7.35 5.25 -0.42
CA ARG A 59 -8.10 4.03 -0.08
C ARG A 59 -9.50 4.33 0.43
N GLY A 60 -9.70 5.46 1.11
CA GLY A 60 -11.02 5.96 1.49
C GLY A 60 -11.79 6.52 0.31
N LEU A 61 -11.36 7.67 -0.22
CA LEU A 61 -12.08 8.43 -1.26
C LEU A 61 -11.91 7.83 -2.66
N LEU A 62 -10.68 7.81 -3.19
CA LEU A 62 -10.42 7.45 -4.59
C LEU A 62 -10.80 6.00 -4.92
N PHE A 63 -10.34 5.03 -4.13
CA PHE A 63 -10.69 3.62 -4.34
C PHE A 63 -12.21 3.39 -4.27
N SER A 64 -12.91 4.01 -3.32
CA SER A 64 -14.38 3.91 -3.25
C SER A 64 -15.06 4.57 -4.44
N GLY A 65 -14.59 5.76 -4.85
CA GLY A 65 -15.07 6.47 -6.04
C GLY A 65 -14.90 5.65 -7.31
N PHE A 66 -13.72 5.05 -7.51
CA PHE A 66 -13.46 4.17 -8.64
C PHE A 66 -14.29 2.89 -8.58
N ALA A 67 -14.47 2.27 -7.42
CA ALA A 67 -15.32 1.09 -7.28
C ALA A 67 -16.79 1.38 -7.65
N MET A 68 -17.29 2.57 -7.30
CA MET A 68 -18.60 3.07 -7.75
C MET A 68 -18.60 3.31 -9.26
N ARG A 69 -17.58 3.99 -9.80
CA ARG A 69 -17.50 4.29 -11.23
C ARG A 69 -17.43 3.02 -12.09
N PHE A 70 -16.76 1.98 -11.59
CA PHE A 70 -16.55 0.72 -12.28
C PHE A 70 -17.59 -0.35 -11.95
N HIS A 71 -18.73 -0.01 -11.36
CA HIS A 71 -19.71 -0.99 -10.87
C HIS A 71 -20.29 -1.93 -11.94
N HIS A 72 -20.24 -1.55 -13.23
CA HIS A 72 -20.64 -2.39 -14.37
C HIS A 72 -19.57 -3.38 -14.83
N PHE A 73 -18.31 -3.19 -14.45
CA PHE A 73 -17.21 -4.03 -14.91
C PHE A 73 -17.13 -5.33 -14.10
N ARG A 74 -16.79 -6.43 -14.80
CA ARG A 74 -16.57 -7.75 -14.18
C ARG A 74 -15.48 -7.73 -13.10
N TYR A 75 -14.43 -6.93 -13.30
CA TYR A 75 -13.28 -6.82 -12.40
C TYR A 75 -13.25 -5.48 -11.66
N ARG A 76 -14.44 -5.00 -11.23
CA ARG A 76 -14.60 -3.65 -10.67
C ARG A 76 -13.65 -3.34 -9.53
N TRP A 77 -13.40 -4.31 -8.64
CA TRP A 77 -12.60 -4.07 -7.44
C TRP A 77 -11.12 -4.07 -7.78
N THR A 78 -10.68 -4.99 -8.64
CA THR A 78 -9.31 -5.01 -9.18
C THR A 78 -8.99 -3.73 -9.94
N LEU A 79 -9.89 -3.29 -10.83
CA LEU A 79 -9.72 -2.04 -11.58
C LEU A 79 -9.61 -0.84 -10.63
N ALA A 80 -10.52 -0.72 -9.65
CA ALA A 80 -10.47 0.36 -8.68
C ALA A 80 -9.20 0.34 -7.82
N ALA A 81 -8.72 -0.84 -7.43
CA ALA A 81 -7.48 -0.99 -6.68
C ALA A 81 -6.28 -0.53 -7.51
N VAL A 82 -6.15 -1.02 -8.74
CA VAL A 82 -5.06 -0.63 -9.65
C VAL A 82 -5.09 0.86 -9.95
N THR A 83 -6.25 1.45 -10.29
CA THR A 83 -6.32 2.88 -10.61
C THR A 83 -6.01 3.75 -9.41
N SER A 84 -6.54 3.42 -8.22
CA SER A 84 -6.21 4.15 -6.98
C SER A 84 -4.74 4.00 -6.60
N GLY A 85 -4.14 2.82 -6.81
CA GLY A 85 -2.72 2.57 -6.62
C GLY A 85 -1.85 3.38 -7.58
N MET A 86 -2.22 3.45 -8.86
CA MET A 86 -1.52 4.28 -9.87
C MET A 86 -1.53 5.75 -9.49
N VAL A 87 -2.69 6.30 -9.07
CA VAL A 87 -2.75 7.69 -8.58
C VAL A 87 -1.83 7.87 -7.37
N PHE A 88 -1.84 6.93 -6.42
CA PHE A 88 -0.99 6.99 -5.24
C PHE A 88 0.51 6.97 -5.59
N GLY A 89 0.94 6.10 -6.51
CA GLY A 89 2.32 6.10 -7.00
C GLY A 89 2.69 7.39 -7.73
N LEU A 90 1.78 7.94 -8.54
CA LEU A 90 2.02 9.21 -9.25
C LEU A 90 2.18 10.40 -8.30
N LEU A 91 1.47 10.44 -7.18
CA LEU A 91 1.61 11.51 -6.18
C LEU A 91 3.04 11.61 -5.64
N HIS A 92 3.78 10.50 -5.59
CA HIS A 92 5.16 10.50 -5.11
C HIS A 92 6.14 11.22 -6.04
N PHE A 93 5.80 11.47 -7.31
CA PHE A 93 6.63 12.30 -8.18
C PHE A 93 6.74 13.75 -7.70
N THR A 94 5.85 14.21 -6.81
CA THR A 94 5.99 15.51 -6.15
C THR A 94 7.27 15.62 -5.31
N ASN A 95 7.82 14.49 -4.84
CA ASN A 95 9.08 14.48 -4.09
C ASN A 95 10.29 14.94 -4.93
N MET A 96 10.21 14.88 -6.26
CA MET A 96 11.25 15.47 -7.13
C MET A 96 11.31 16.99 -6.99
N ILE A 97 10.16 17.64 -6.74
CA ILE A 97 10.10 19.08 -6.47
C ILE A 97 10.84 19.40 -5.17
N ALA A 98 10.79 18.49 -4.20
CA ALA A 98 11.52 18.58 -2.94
C ALA A 98 12.99 18.10 -3.03
N GLY A 99 13.50 17.81 -4.23
CA GLY A 99 14.90 17.47 -4.49
C GLY A 99 15.26 15.99 -4.47
N GLN A 100 14.28 15.08 -4.41
CA GLN A 100 14.54 13.64 -4.52
C GLN A 100 15.00 13.26 -5.94
N GLY A 101 16.00 12.39 -6.04
CA GLY A 101 16.52 11.93 -7.32
C GLY A 101 15.53 11.04 -8.10
N LEU A 102 15.50 11.18 -9.43
CA LEU A 102 14.53 10.49 -10.31
C LEU A 102 14.45 8.98 -10.08
N GLN A 103 15.58 8.27 -9.96
CA GLN A 103 15.58 6.82 -9.78
C GLN A 103 14.91 6.43 -8.45
N VAL A 104 15.21 7.16 -7.36
CA VAL A 104 14.62 6.90 -6.05
C VAL A 104 13.12 7.19 -6.09
N THR A 105 12.71 8.31 -6.70
CA THR A 105 11.29 8.65 -6.84
C THR A 105 10.55 7.65 -7.72
N ALA A 106 11.13 7.19 -8.82
CA ALA A 106 10.52 6.19 -9.68
C ALA A 106 10.33 4.85 -8.94
N GLN A 107 11.32 4.42 -8.16
CA GLN A 107 11.20 3.23 -7.32
C GLN A 107 10.15 3.40 -6.23
N GLN A 108 10.09 4.58 -5.60
CA GLN A 108 9.06 4.94 -4.63
C GLN A 108 7.67 4.90 -5.24
N ALA A 109 7.47 5.52 -6.40
CA ALA A 109 6.22 5.45 -7.12
C ALA A 109 5.83 4.00 -7.43
N CYS A 110 6.76 3.18 -7.94
CA CYS A 110 6.51 1.78 -8.25
C CYS A 110 6.07 0.97 -7.03
N TYR A 111 6.82 1.01 -5.92
CA TYR A 111 6.42 0.25 -4.74
C TYR A 111 5.17 0.82 -4.06
N ALA A 112 4.92 2.13 -4.17
CA ALA A 112 3.69 2.76 -3.68
C ALA A 112 2.46 2.24 -4.42
N VAL A 113 2.51 2.08 -5.75
CA VAL A 113 1.42 1.42 -6.51
C VAL A 113 1.14 0.02 -5.95
N ILE A 114 2.21 -0.77 -5.74
CA ILE A 114 2.11 -2.16 -5.29
C ILE A 114 1.52 -2.25 -3.89
N LEU A 115 2.08 -1.47 -2.93
CA LEU A 115 1.55 -1.39 -1.57
C LEU A 115 0.11 -0.86 -1.54
N GLY A 116 -0.23 0.10 -2.40
CA GLY A 116 -1.59 0.61 -2.52
C GLY A 116 -2.61 -0.48 -2.89
N ILE A 117 -2.23 -1.41 -3.78
CA ILE A 117 -3.06 -2.58 -4.12
C ILE A 117 -3.19 -3.51 -2.91
N LEU A 118 -2.10 -3.79 -2.19
CA LEU A 118 -2.11 -4.63 -0.97
C LEU A 118 -2.98 -4.00 0.13
N PHE A 119 -2.92 -2.68 0.31
CA PHE A 119 -3.75 -2.01 1.31
C PHE A 119 -5.23 -2.09 0.96
N VAL A 120 -5.60 -2.08 -0.32
CA VAL A 120 -6.98 -2.38 -0.73
C VAL A 120 -7.42 -3.77 -0.29
N THR A 121 -6.55 -4.79 -0.35
CA THR A 121 -6.92 -6.15 0.10
C THR A 121 -7.23 -6.17 1.59
N ILE A 122 -6.43 -5.49 2.41
CA ILE A 122 -6.64 -5.38 3.87
C ILE A 122 -7.89 -4.56 4.17
N ARG A 123 -8.10 -3.44 3.46
CA ARG A 123 -9.31 -2.62 3.58
C ARG A 123 -10.57 -3.45 3.31
N LEU A 124 -10.59 -4.23 2.23
CA LEU A 124 -11.74 -5.06 1.87
C LEU A 124 -11.97 -6.22 2.85
N ALA A 125 -10.90 -6.79 3.40
CA ALA A 125 -10.98 -7.88 4.36
C ALA A 125 -11.49 -7.42 5.74
N THR A 126 -11.07 -6.24 6.19
CA THR A 126 -11.35 -5.71 7.53
C THR A 126 -12.49 -4.70 7.57
N ASN A 127 -12.87 -4.16 6.40
CA ASN A 127 -13.77 -3.02 6.26
C ASN A 127 -13.36 -1.81 7.11
N SER A 128 -12.05 -1.57 7.25
CA SER A 128 -11.50 -0.50 8.08
C SER A 128 -10.27 0.13 7.43
N LEU A 129 -10.12 1.43 7.62
CA LEU A 129 -8.91 2.17 7.23
C LEU A 129 -7.85 2.16 8.34
N VAL A 130 -8.22 1.86 9.59
CA VAL A 130 -7.30 1.96 10.75
C VAL A 130 -6.08 1.06 10.56
N TRP A 131 -6.28 -0.17 10.07
CA TRP A 131 -5.19 -1.13 9.87
C TRP A 131 -4.18 -0.65 8.81
N ILE A 132 -4.67 -0.13 7.69
CA ILE A 132 -3.80 0.32 6.60
C ILE A 132 -3.11 1.64 6.96
N ILE A 133 -3.78 2.54 7.69
CA ILE A 133 -3.15 3.75 8.25
C ILE A 133 -2.02 3.36 9.19
N GLY A 134 -2.26 2.40 10.09
CA GLY A 134 -1.23 1.90 11.02
C GLY A 134 -0.04 1.29 10.30
N ILE A 135 -0.27 0.42 9.31
CA ILE A 135 0.82 -0.20 8.54
C ILE A 135 1.60 0.85 7.75
N HIS A 136 0.92 1.79 7.09
CA HIS A 136 1.56 2.87 6.35
C HIS A 136 2.43 3.73 7.27
N PHE A 137 1.88 4.15 8.41
CA PHE A 137 2.64 4.83 9.46
C PHE A 137 3.93 4.07 9.78
N LEU A 138 3.88 2.76 10.03
CA LEU A 138 5.07 1.97 10.37
C LEU A 138 6.10 1.88 9.24
N ILE A 139 5.69 1.94 7.98
CA ILE A 139 6.58 1.96 6.82
C ILE A 139 7.33 3.30 6.75
N ASP A 140 6.60 4.38 6.96
CA ASP A 140 7.08 5.77 6.85
C ASP A 140 7.77 6.29 8.10
N TRP A 141 7.58 5.64 9.25
CA TRP A 141 8.16 6.05 10.52
C TRP A 141 9.67 5.79 10.57
N GLN A 142 10.40 6.69 9.93
CA GLN A 142 11.84 6.66 9.70
C GLN A 142 12.51 7.87 10.33
N LEU A 143 13.78 7.74 10.74
CA LEU A 143 14.48 8.76 11.54
C LEU A 143 14.57 10.14 10.86
N THR A 144 14.45 10.19 9.53
CA THR A 144 14.71 11.38 8.73
C THR A 144 13.46 11.92 8.03
N ILE A 145 12.28 11.35 8.26
CA ILE A 145 11.06 11.71 7.51
C ILE A 145 10.67 13.18 7.66
N SER A 146 10.94 13.81 8.81
CA SER A 146 10.61 15.23 9.03
C SER A 146 11.75 16.20 8.67
N THR A 147 12.95 15.70 8.33
CA THR A 147 14.16 16.55 8.24
C THR A 147 14.86 16.48 6.88
N SER A 148 14.62 15.43 6.09
CA SER A 148 15.20 15.30 4.77
C SER A 148 14.30 14.49 3.85
N VAL A 149 14.28 14.85 2.57
CA VAL A 149 13.83 13.92 1.54
C VAL A 149 14.78 12.73 1.46
N LEU A 150 14.26 11.58 1.05
CA LEU A 150 15.07 10.40 0.75
C LEU A 150 16.17 10.78 -0.25
N SER A 151 17.40 10.86 0.23
CA SER A 151 18.58 11.23 -0.55
C SER A 151 19.50 10.01 -0.65
N GLY A 152 19.99 9.72 -1.85
CA GLY A 152 20.82 8.54 -2.11
C GLY A 152 20.67 8.02 -3.53
N GLN A 153 21.48 7.02 -3.89
CA GLN A 153 21.27 6.26 -5.13
C GLN A 153 20.14 5.25 -4.91
N GLY A 154 19.25 5.15 -5.89
CA GLY A 154 18.23 4.10 -5.90
C GLY A 154 18.89 2.72 -5.96
N SER A 155 18.14 1.68 -5.58
CA SER A 155 18.61 0.30 -5.72
C SER A 155 18.78 -0.06 -7.21
N PRO A 156 19.63 -1.02 -7.58
CA PRO A 156 19.62 -1.56 -8.93
C PRO A 156 18.23 -2.16 -9.27
N TRP A 157 17.75 -1.94 -10.50
CA TRP A 157 16.41 -2.36 -10.92
C TRP A 157 16.17 -3.87 -10.85
N GLY A 158 17.20 -4.69 -11.11
CA GLY A 158 17.08 -6.16 -11.05
C GLY A 158 16.59 -6.67 -9.69
N PRO A 159 17.36 -6.46 -8.60
CA PRO A 159 16.95 -6.79 -7.24
C PRO A 159 15.62 -6.15 -6.83
N PHE A 160 15.39 -4.90 -7.23
CA PHE A 160 14.12 -4.21 -6.98
C PHE A 160 12.93 -4.98 -7.55
N LEU A 161 13.00 -5.35 -8.84
CA LEU A 161 11.92 -6.07 -9.52
C LEU A 161 11.73 -7.48 -8.97
N ILE A 162 12.83 -8.19 -8.64
CA ILE A 162 12.78 -9.51 -8.02
C ILE A 162 12.00 -9.48 -6.69
N LEU A 163 12.19 -8.43 -5.89
CA LEU A 163 11.47 -8.26 -4.64
C LEU A 163 10.00 -7.88 -4.86
N TRP A 164 9.73 -6.90 -5.73
CA TRP A 164 8.43 -6.25 -5.80
C TRP A 164 7.42 -6.92 -6.75
N LEU A 165 7.86 -7.59 -7.82
CA LEU A 165 6.94 -8.27 -8.75
C LEU A 165 6.15 -9.43 -8.10
N PRO A 166 6.74 -10.29 -7.25
CA PRO A 166 5.98 -11.31 -6.54
C PRO A 166 4.94 -10.70 -5.60
N VAL A 167 5.27 -9.61 -4.92
CA VAL A 167 4.34 -8.88 -4.02
C VAL A 167 3.14 -8.36 -4.83
N LEU A 168 3.40 -7.74 -5.98
CA LEU A 168 2.35 -7.29 -6.90
C LEU A 168 1.47 -8.46 -7.37
N ALA A 169 2.08 -9.58 -7.77
CA ALA A 169 1.37 -10.75 -8.25
C ALA A 169 0.41 -11.31 -7.19
N VAL A 170 0.84 -11.41 -5.93
CA VAL A 170 -0.01 -11.86 -4.82
C VAL A 170 -1.18 -10.89 -4.58
N GLY A 171 -0.93 -9.58 -4.59
CA GLY A 171 -1.96 -8.56 -4.45
C GLY A 171 -3.02 -8.64 -5.56
N LEU A 172 -2.58 -8.71 -6.82
CA LEU A 172 -3.48 -8.85 -7.97
C LEU A 172 -4.26 -10.18 -7.94
N PHE A 173 -3.62 -11.26 -7.50
CA PHE A 173 -4.27 -12.57 -7.38
C PHE A 173 -5.38 -12.56 -6.32
N PHE A 174 -5.16 -11.90 -5.18
CA PHE A 174 -6.21 -11.65 -4.19
C PHE A 174 -7.37 -10.86 -4.80
N MET A 175 -7.06 -9.74 -5.47
CA MET A 175 -8.08 -8.84 -6.03
C MET A 175 -8.94 -9.54 -7.09
N TRP A 176 -8.32 -10.30 -7.97
CA TRP A 176 -9.02 -11.12 -8.96
C TRP A 176 -9.92 -12.17 -8.30
N GLY A 177 -9.43 -12.84 -7.26
CA GLY A 177 -10.23 -13.81 -6.50
C GLY A 177 -11.41 -13.15 -5.78
N TYR A 178 -11.21 -11.93 -5.26
CA TYR A 178 -12.26 -11.13 -4.61
C TYR A 178 -13.36 -10.76 -5.59
N ASP A 179 -13.02 -10.27 -6.80
CA ASP A 179 -13.99 -9.99 -7.86
C ASP A 179 -14.79 -11.25 -8.25
N ARG A 180 -14.11 -12.40 -8.41
CA ARG A 180 -14.78 -13.67 -8.70
C ARG A 180 -15.77 -14.08 -7.61
N GLN A 181 -15.35 -13.99 -6.35
CA GLN A 181 -16.22 -14.28 -5.22
C GLN A 181 -17.42 -13.33 -5.19
N PHE A 182 -17.18 -12.03 -5.35
CA PHE A 182 -18.22 -11.00 -5.33
C PHE A 182 -19.27 -11.25 -6.42
N ASN A 183 -18.82 -11.51 -7.64
CA ASN A 183 -19.72 -11.77 -8.77
C ASN A 183 -20.55 -13.04 -8.57
N ARG A 184 -19.96 -14.12 -8.02
CA ARG A 184 -20.70 -15.35 -7.71
C ARG A 184 -21.82 -15.09 -6.71
N ILE A 185 -21.57 -14.31 -5.66
CA ILE A 185 -22.60 -13.96 -4.66
C ILE A 185 -23.67 -13.07 -5.28
N LYS A 186 -23.28 -12.07 -6.08
CA LYS A 186 -24.22 -11.20 -6.78
C LYS A 186 -25.15 -11.99 -7.71
N SER A 187 -24.60 -12.93 -8.50
CA SER A 187 -25.40 -13.78 -9.38
C SER A 187 -26.38 -14.66 -8.62
N ASN A 188 -25.96 -15.26 -7.50
CA ASN A 188 -26.82 -16.11 -6.68
C ASN A 188 -27.95 -15.34 -5.96
N ALA A 189 -27.80 -14.02 -5.77
CA ALA A 189 -28.82 -13.18 -5.13
C ALA A 189 -29.86 -12.64 -6.13
N LEU A 190 -29.62 -12.81 -7.43
CA LEU A 190 -30.54 -12.43 -8.52
C LEU A 190 -31.35 -13.62 -9.07
N LEU A 191 -31.07 -14.82 -8.57
CA LEU A 191 -31.82 -16.06 -8.80
C LEU A 191 -32.73 -16.32 -7.60
#